data_AF-A0A958J078-F1
#
_entry.id   AF-A0A958J078-F1
#
_cell.length_a   1.000
_cell.length_b   1.000
_cell.length_c   1.000
_cell.angle_alpha   90.00
_cell.angle_beta   90.00
_cell.angle_gamma   90.00
#
_symmetry.space_group_name_H-M   'P 1'
#
loop_
_entity.id
_entity.type
_entity.pdbx_description
1 polymer ?
#
loop_
_entity_poly.entity_id
_entity_poly.type
_entity_poly.pdbx_seq_one_letter_code
_entity_poly.pdbx_strand_id
1 'polypeptide(L)'
;RNILDHIYSPEAYYERVRTFLQTYKPHKIKVQLSRKYIVEQSVAFMRSILRLGILGNERAYYWRLFFWALFRKPALFPQAITFAIYGYHFRQICELRIQNGL
;
A
#
# COMPACT_ATOMS: atom_id res chain seq x y z
N ARG A 1 24.08 1.89 -9.09
CA ARG A 1 22.94 1.62 -8.17
C ARG A 1 22.11 2.89 -8.09
N ASN A 2 20.86 2.85 -8.55
CA ASN A 2 20.02 4.03 -8.74
C ASN A 2 19.28 4.39 -7.44
N ILE A 3 19.17 5.67 -7.07
CA ILE A 3 18.58 6.14 -5.80
C ILE A 3 17.13 5.63 -5.63
N LEU A 4 16.42 5.47 -6.75
CA LEU A 4 15.02 5.01 -6.79
C LEU A 4 14.83 3.60 -6.21
N ASP A 5 15.77 2.69 -6.43
CA ASP A 5 15.70 1.32 -5.88
C ASP A 5 15.74 1.31 -4.36
N HIS A 6 16.55 2.19 -3.77
CA HIS A 6 16.67 2.27 -2.33
C HIS A 6 15.40 2.88 -1.71
N ILE A 7 14.86 3.94 -2.32
CA ILE A 7 13.67 4.64 -1.83
C ILE A 7 12.40 3.79 -2.00
N TYR A 8 12.30 2.97 -3.05
CA TYR A 8 11.17 2.08 -3.28
C TYR A 8 11.43 0.62 -2.88
N SER A 9 12.53 0.37 -2.16
CA SER A 9 12.71 -0.92 -1.50
C SER A 9 11.52 -1.19 -0.56
N PRO A 10 10.98 -2.42 -0.50
CA PRO A 10 9.82 -2.73 0.31
C PRO A 10 9.98 -2.31 1.77
N GLU A 11 11.17 -2.48 2.34
CA GLU A 11 11.45 -2.06 3.71
C GLU A 11 11.32 -0.54 3.90
N ALA A 12 12.06 0.24 3.11
CA ALA A 12 12.06 1.69 3.23
C ALA A 12 10.68 2.29 2.91
N TYR A 13 9.98 1.75 1.91
CA TYR A 13 8.64 2.22 1.55
C TYR A 13 7.63 2.00 2.68
N TYR A 14 7.54 0.77 3.22
CA TYR A 14 6.53 0.45 4.22
C TYR A 14 6.80 1.16 5.56
N GLU A 15 8.06 1.38 5.93
CA GLU A 15 8.39 2.20 7.11
C GLU A 15 7.94 3.66 6.94
N ARG A 16 8.12 4.26 5.75
CA ARG A 16 7.59 5.61 5.49
C ARG A 16 6.07 5.65 5.57
N VAL A 17 5.38 4.67 4.98
CA VAL A 17 3.91 4.58 5.05
C VAL A 17 3.46 4.50 6.50
N ARG A 18 4.08 3.61 7.29
CA ARG A 18 3.76 3.47 8.71
C ARG A 18 3.99 4.77 9.48
N THR A 19 5.11 5.44 9.25
CA THR A 19 5.46 6.73 9.87
C THR A 19 4.42 7.80 9.52
N PHE A 20 4.05 7.90 8.24
CA PHE A 20 3.01 8.81 7.78
C PHE A 20 1.67 8.54 8.48
N LEU A 21 1.23 7.28 8.53
CA LEU A 21 -0.04 6.89 9.16
C LEU A 21 -0.05 7.08 10.69
N GLN A 22 1.11 7.16 11.34
CA GLN A 22 1.21 7.47 12.76
C GLN A 22 0.92 8.94 13.06
N THR A 23 1.45 9.85 12.24
CA THR A 23 1.37 11.30 12.43
C THR A 23 0.15 11.91 11.73
N TYR A 24 -0.40 11.24 10.73
CA TYR A 24 -1.53 11.74 9.94
C TYR A 24 -2.82 11.83 10.77
N LYS A 25 -3.42 13.03 10.76
CA LYS A 25 -4.75 13.29 11.33
C LYS A 25 -5.79 13.26 10.19
N PRO A 26 -6.65 12.24 10.12
CA PRO A 26 -7.64 12.15 9.06
C PRO A 26 -8.65 13.29 9.17
N HIS A 27 -8.80 14.04 8.08
CA HIS A 27 -9.95 14.92 7.92
C HIS A 27 -11.18 14.08 7.59
N LYS A 28 -12.32 14.38 8.21
CA LYS A 28 -13.59 13.67 7.96
C LYS A 28 -14.10 14.04 6.56
N ILE A 29 -13.66 13.31 5.55
CA ILE A 29 -14.21 13.41 4.19
C ILE A 29 -15.51 12.60 4.16
N LYS A 30 -16.63 13.26 3.85
CA LYS A 30 -17.90 12.56 3.61
C LYS A 30 -17.81 11.84 2.26
N VAL A 31 -17.46 10.55 2.30
CA VAL A 31 -17.53 9.70 1.11
C VAL A 31 -18.98 9.30 0.89
N GLN A 32 -19.51 9.53 -0.32
CA GLN A 32 -20.83 9.01 -0.69
C GLN A 32 -20.72 7.49 -0.89
N LEU A 33 -21.21 6.75 0.11
CA LEU A 33 -21.22 5.29 0.10
C LEU A 33 -22.33 4.77 -0.82
N SER A 34 -22.09 4.79 -2.13
CA SER A 34 -22.95 4.09 -3.09
C SER A 34 -22.66 2.58 -3.05
N ARG A 35 -23.65 1.75 -3.38
CA ARG A 35 -23.46 0.29 -3.48
C ARG A 35 -22.34 -0.06 -4.47
N LYS A 36 -22.26 0.65 -5.59
CA LYS A 36 -21.21 0.50 -6.60
C LYS A 36 -19.82 0.74 -6.00
N TYR A 37 -19.66 1.82 -5.24
CA TYR A 37 -18.40 2.14 -4.57
C TYR A 37 -17.96 1.02 -3.62
N ILE A 38 -18.87 0.49 -2.80
CA ILE A 38 -18.56 -0.59 -1.85
C ILE A 38 -18.08 -1.85 -2.57
N VAL A 39 -18.74 -2.23 -3.67
CA VAL A 39 -18.35 -3.40 -4.48
C VAL A 39 -16.96 -3.21 -5.08
N GLU A 40 -16.69 -2.05 -5.70
CA GLU A 40 -15.39 -1.76 -6.32
C GLU A 40 -14.24 -1.79 -5.30
N GLN A 41 -14.44 -1.19 -4.13
CA GLN A 41 -13.43 -1.22 -3.06
C GLN A 41 -13.22 -2.62 -2.51
N SER A 42 -14.28 -3.43 -2.39
CA SER A 42 -14.16 -4.82 -1.92
C SER A 42 -13.38 -5.68 -2.90
N VAL A 43 -13.61 -5.51 -4.20
CA VAL A 43 -12.85 -6.20 -5.25
C VAL A 43 -11.39 -5.78 -5.24
N ALA A 44 -11.10 -4.48 -5.11
CA ALA A 44 -9.74 -3.98 -5.00
C ALA A 44 -9.00 -4.52 -3.77
N PHE A 45 -9.69 -4.57 -2.63
CA PHE A 45 -9.17 -5.14 -1.39
C PHE A 45 -8.80 -6.62 -1.54
N MET A 46 -9.71 -7.44 -2.06
CA MET A 46 -9.45 -8.88 -2.28
C MET A 46 -8.28 -9.09 -3.26
N ARG A 47 -8.23 -8.31 -4.34
CA ARG A 47 -7.09 -8.33 -5.28
C ARG A 47 -5.78 -7.98 -4.58
N SER A 48 -5.78 -7.02 -3.66
CA SER A 48 -4.59 -6.65 -2.89
C SER A 48 -4.10 -7.80 -2.00
N ILE A 49 -5.00 -8.53 -1.34
CA ILE A 49 -4.65 -9.69 -0.51
C ILE A 49 -4.00 -10.77 -1.38
N LEU A 50 -4.60 -11.09 -2.53
CA LEU A 50 -4.07 -12.11 -3.43
C LEU A 50 -2.70 -11.70 -4.00
N ARG A 51 -2.60 -10.51 -4.60
CA ARG A 51 -1.35 -10.08 -5.25
C ARG A 51 -0.23 -9.75 -4.26
N LEU A 52 -0.51 -9.04 -3.18
CA LEU A 52 0.52 -8.55 -2.25
C LEU A 52 0.73 -9.51 -1.09
N GLY A 53 -0.36 -10.04 -0.54
CA GLY A 53 -0.33 -10.91 0.65
C GLY A 53 0.04 -12.36 0.37
N ILE A 54 -0.31 -12.90 -0.81
CA ILE A 54 -0.05 -14.30 -1.16
C ILE A 54 1.07 -14.42 -2.20
N LEU A 55 0.92 -13.75 -3.35
CA LEU A 55 1.83 -13.90 -4.49
C LEU A 55 3.05 -12.96 -4.43
N GLY A 56 2.98 -11.90 -3.63
CA GLY A 56 3.94 -10.80 -3.66
C GLY A 56 5.25 -11.09 -2.94
N ASN A 57 6.36 -10.61 -3.51
CA ASN A 57 7.68 -10.67 -2.87
C ASN A 57 7.76 -9.83 -1.58
N GLU A 58 6.85 -8.87 -1.40
CA GLU A 58 6.75 -7.97 -0.25
C GLU A 58 5.72 -8.39 0.80
N ARG A 59 5.20 -9.63 0.74
CA ARG A 59 4.14 -10.15 1.62
C ARG A 59 4.39 -9.95 3.11
N ALA A 60 5.63 -10.11 3.59
CA ALA A 60 5.96 -9.89 5.00
C ALA A 60 5.71 -8.44 5.43
N TYR A 61 6.10 -7.48 4.58
CA TYR A 61 5.86 -6.06 4.81
C TYR A 61 4.38 -5.70 4.68
N TYR A 62 3.70 -6.29 3.68
CA TYR A 62 2.25 -6.17 3.51
C TYR A 62 1.50 -6.60 4.77
N TRP A 63 1.72 -7.82 5.25
CA TRP A 63 1.04 -8.33 6.44
C TRP A 63 1.39 -7.55 7.70
N ARG A 64 2.65 -7.11 7.85
CA ARG A 64 3.06 -6.25 8.97
C ARG A 64 2.27 -4.94 8.99
N LEU A 65 2.14 -4.26 7.85
CA LEU A 65 1.36 -3.02 7.74
C LEU A 65 -0.15 -3.29 7.88
N PHE A 66 -0.65 -4.36 7.26
CA PHE A 66 -2.05 -4.76 7.30
C PHE A 66 -2.53 -4.94 8.74
N PHE A 67 -1.89 -5.82 9.51
CA PHE A 67 -2.30 -6.08 10.89
C PHE A 67 -2.02 -4.88 11.79
N TRP A 68 -0.92 -4.17 11.59
CA TRP A 68 -0.64 -2.95 12.34
C TRP A 68 -1.72 -1.90 12.13
N ALA A 69 -2.14 -1.64 10.88
CA ALA A 69 -3.19 -0.67 10.57
C ALA A 69 -4.56 -1.14 11.06
N LEU A 70 -4.88 -2.44 10.89
CA LEU A 70 -6.14 -3.03 11.32
C LEU A 70 -6.35 -2.87 12.84
N PHE A 71 -5.32 -3.14 13.64
CA PHE A 71 -5.44 -3.12 15.10
C PHE A 71 -5.10 -1.76 15.74
N ARG A 72 -4.16 -0.98 15.18
CA ARG A 72 -3.72 0.29 15.81
C ARG A 72 -4.29 1.54 15.18
N LYS A 73 -4.68 1.51 13.90
CA LYS A 73 -5.17 2.67 13.15
C LYS A 73 -6.35 2.28 12.23
N PRO A 74 -7.44 1.67 12.75
CA PRO A 74 -8.53 1.14 11.91
C PRO A 74 -9.19 2.20 11.03
N ALA A 75 -9.29 3.44 11.51
CA ALA A 75 -9.81 4.57 10.72
C ALA A 75 -8.94 4.95 9.50
N LEU A 76 -7.68 4.52 9.48
CA LEU A 76 -6.73 4.73 8.39
C LEU A 76 -6.42 3.43 7.62
N PHE A 77 -7.09 2.32 7.96
CA PHE A 77 -6.86 1.03 7.31
C PHE A 77 -7.08 1.06 5.80
N PRO A 78 -8.16 1.68 5.27
CA PRO A 78 -8.32 1.82 3.82
C PRO A 78 -7.14 2.54 3.17
N GLN A 79 -6.63 3.61 3.79
CA GLN A 79 -5.44 4.31 3.29
C GLN A 79 -4.18 3.42 3.33
N ALA A 80 -4.01 2.60 4.36
CA ALA A 80 -2.89 1.67 4.45
C ALA A 80 -2.88 0.66 3.29
N ILE A 81 -4.06 0.12 2.92
CA ILE A 81 -4.20 -0.77 1.76
C ILE A 81 -3.89 -0.02 0.46
N THR A 82 -4.43 1.19 0.28
CA THR A 82 -4.13 2.03 -0.90
C THR A 82 -2.63 2.29 -1.04
N PHE A 83 -1.94 2.63 0.06
CA PHE A 83 -0.49 2.83 0.02
C PHE A 83 0.27 1.54 -0.28
N ALA A 84 -0.16 0.38 0.24
CA ALA A 84 0.45 -0.89 -0.13
C ALA A 84 0.34 -1.18 -1.64
N ILE A 85 -0.82 -0.89 -2.24
CA ILE A 85 -1.03 -1.01 -3.70
C ILE A 85 -0.13 -0.02 -4.46
N TYR A 86 -0.01 1.22 -4.00
CA TYR A 86 0.90 2.20 -4.62
C TYR A 86 2.37 1.77 -4.53
N GLY A 87 2.81 1.25 -3.38
CA GLY A 87 4.16 0.72 -3.19
C GLY A 87 4.51 -0.36 -4.21
N TYR A 88 3.60 -1.31 -4.41
CA TYR A 88 3.75 -2.35 -5.43
C TYR A 88 3.90 -1.78 -6.84
N HIS A 89 3.05 -0.82 -7.23
CA HIS A 89 3.18 -0.18 -8.55
C HIS A 89 4.48 0.60 -8.70
N PHE A 90 4.91 1.34 -7.68
CA PHE A 90 6.18 2.06 -7.72
C PHE A 90 7.37 1.13 -7.84
N ARG A 91 7.37 0.01 -7.12
CA ARG A 91 8.40 -1.01 -7.25
C ARG A 91 8.46 -1.57 -8.66
N GLN A 92 7.32 -1.98 -9.22
CA GLN A 92 7.26 -2.50 -10.59
C GLN A 92 7.75 -1.46 -11.61
N ILE A 93 7.38 -0.19 -11.45
CA ILE A 93 7.85 0.89 -12.33
C ILE A 93 9.37 1.09 -12.22
N CYS A 94 9.93 1.02 -11.00
CA CYS A 94 11.38 1.14 -10.80
C CYS A 94 12.12 -0.05 -11.41
N GLU A 95 11.64 -1.27 -11.19
CA GLU A 95 12.19 -2.50 -11.78
C GLU A 95 12.16 -2.42 -13.31
N LEU A 96 11.04 -2.00 -13.90
CA LEU A 96 10.90 -1.80 -15.35
C LEU A 96 11.85 -0.70 -15.86
N ARG A 97 11.97 0.43 -15.16
CA ARG A 97 12.85 1.53 -15.59
C ARG A 97 14.32 1.10 -15.61
N ILE A 98 14.74 0.35 -14.61
CA ILE A 98 16.11 -0.17 -14.51
C ILE A 98 16.38 -1.21 -15.59
N GLN A 99 15.41 -2.07 -15.91
CA GLN A 99 15.52 -3.05 -17.01
C GLN A 99 15.58 -2.38 -18.39
N ASN A 100 14.88 -1.25 -18.59
CA ASN A 100 14.87 -0.51 -19.85
C ASN A 100 16.07 0.44 -20.04
N GLY A 101 17.03 0.49 -19.10
CA GLY A 101 18.31 1.17 -19.29
C GLY A 101 18.26 2.71 -19.40
N LEU A 102 17.28 3.35 -18.76
CA LEU A 102 17.22 4.81 -18.58
C LEU A 102 17.51 5.21 -17.13
#